data_AF-A0A168BF34-F1
#
_entry.id   AF-A0A168BF34-F1
#
_cell.length_a   1.000
_cell.length_b   1.000
_cell.length_c   1.000
_cell.angle_alpha   90.00
_cell.angle_beta   90.00
_cell.angle_gamma   90.00
#
_symmetry.space_group_name_H-M   'P 1'
#
loop_
_entity.id
_entity.type
_entity.pdbx_description
1 polymer ?
#
loop_
_entity_poly.entity_id
_entity_poly.type
_entity_poly.pdbx_seq_one_letter_code
_entity_poly.pdbx_strand_id
1 'polypeptide(L)'
;MKPTALFTFFGLGVAVESINNPWSCQTNVVTRFEKSAIQAGAEKAAEYMLTGTTTPPNHAGNIFPHYFSNFEALTFQAVCENRVLYEHPIHPRVPHEYTGGTPGQYRVVLAFTNNGSDTM
;
A
#
# COMPACT_ATOMS: atom_id res chain seq x y z
N MET A 1 -58.60 27.05 -4.83
CA MET A 1 -57.48 26.85 -5.79
C MET A 1 -56.22 26.66 -4.97
N LYS A 2 -55.58 25.48 -5.01
CA LYS A 2 -54.39 25.13 -4.21
C LYS A 2 -53.15 25.24 -5.12
N PRO A 3 -52.08 25.97 -4.74
CA PRO A 3 -50.86 25.98 -5.54
C PRO A 3 -50.06 24.68 -5.31
N THR A 4 -49.79 23.96 -6.39
CA THR A 4 -48.85 22.85 -6.43
C THR A 4 -47.44 23.42 -6.51
N ALA A 5 -46.62 23.20 -5.48
CA ALA A 5 -45.20 23.51 -5.54
C ALA A 5 -44.47 22.37 -6.25
N LEU A 6 -43.97 22.65 -7.46
CA LEU A 6 -43.07 21.78 -8.20
C LEU A 6 -41.67 21.91 -7.59
N PHE A 7 -41.25 20.94 -6.78
CA PHE A 7 -39.86 20.85 -6.32
C PHE A 7 -39.02 20.21 -7.42
N THR A 8 -38.42 21.05 -8.25
CA THR A 8 -37.33 20.67 -9.14
C THR A 8 -36.08 20.48 -8.29
N PHE A 9 -35.74 19.22 -7.96
CA PHE A 9 -34.40 18.91 -7.47
C PHE A 9 -33.45 18.91 -8.65
N PHE A 10 -32.62 19.94 -8.74
CA PHE A 10 -31.40 19.90 -9.55
C PHE A 10 -30.51 18.80 -8.99
N GLY A 11 -30.26 17.78 -9.80
CA GLY A 11 -29.23 16.80 -9.52
C GLY A 11 -27.87 17.48 -9.46
N LEU A 12 -27.26 17.51 -8.29
CA LEU A 12 -25.82 17.30 -8.20
C LEU A 12 -25.62 15.81 -8.01
N GLY A 13 -25.32 15.13 -9.11
CA GLY A 13 -24.65 13.84 -9.03
C GLY A 13 -23.33 14.06 -8.29
N VAL A 14 -23.31 13.79 -6.99
CA VAL A 14 -22.08 13.39 -6.33
C VAL A 14 -21.71 12.06 -6.97
N ALA A 15 -20.88 12.14 -8.01
CA ALA A 15 -20.16 10.99 -8.49
C ALA A 15 -19.27 10.52 -7.32
N VAL A 16 -19.79 9.60 -6.51
CA VAL A 16 -19.00 8.81 -5.57
C VAL A 16 -18.18 7.83 -6.42
N GLU A 17 -17.24 8.37 -7.20
CA GLU A 17 -16.32 7.59 -8.03
C GLU A 17 -15.08 7.12 -7.25
N SER A 18 -15.17 7.04 -5.91
CA SER A 18 -14.01 6.76 -5.05
C SER A 18 -14.12 5.54 -4.15
N ILE A 19 -14.99 4.57 -4.45
CA ILE A 19 -15.04 3.30 -3.72
C ILE A 19 -14.57 2.09 -4.56
N ASN A 20 -14.37 2.25 -5.88
CA ASN A 20 -14.03 1.12 -6.76
C ASN A 20 -12.54 0.94 -7.06
N ASN A 21 -11.61 1.70 -6.46
CA ASN A 21 -10.19 1.37 -6.54
C ASN A 21 -9.71 0.77 -5.20
N PRO A 22 -9.52 -0.56 -5.12
CA PRO A 22 -9.02 -1.21 -3.90
C PRO A 22 -7.58 -0.79 -3.55
N TRP A 23 -6.87 -0.13 -4.48
CA TRP A 23 -5.51 0.34 -4.31
C TRP A 23 -5.48 1.85 -4.11
N SER A 24 -6.07 2.33 -3.02
CA SER A 24 -5.98 3.74 -2.65
C SER A 24 -5.59 3.92 -1.19
N CYS A 25 -4.77 4.93 -0.93
CA CYS A 25 -4.40 5.35 0.41
C CYS A 25 -5.00 6.73 0.67
N GLN A 26 -5.78 6.84 1.75
CA GLN A 26 -6.38 8.10 2.18
C GLN A 26 -5.70 8.57 3.46
N THR A 27 -4.97 9.67 3.35
CA THR A 27 -4.56 10.47 4.51
C THR A 27 -5.42 11.75 4.52
N ASN A 28 -4.86 12.88 4.10
CA ASN A 28 -5.59 14.14 3.87
C ASN A 28 -6.04 14.31 2.40
N VAL A 29 -5.45 13.52 1.50
CA VAL A 29 -5.77 13.47 0.07
C VAL A 29 -5.85 11.99 -0.33
N VAL A 30 -6.79 11.66 -1.23
CA VAL A 30 -6.88 10.31 -1.79
C VAL A 30 -5.78 10.15 -2.82
N THR A 31 -4.83 9.24 -2.57
CA THR A 31 -3.86 8.82 -3.57
C THR A 31 -4.23 7.45 -4.10
N ARG A 32 -4.44 7.40 -5.42
CA ARG A 32 -4.78 6.18 -6.14
C ARG A 32 -3.50 5.55 -6.68
N PHE A 33 -3.38 4.25 -6.53
CA PHE A 33 -2.34 3.44 -7.12
C PHE A 33 -2.89 2.68 -8.31
N GLU A 34 -2.06 2.55 -9.34
CA GLU A 34 -2.27 1.54 -10.36
C GLU A 34 -1.89 0.17 -9.79
N LYS A 35 -2.54 -0.89 -10.27
CA LYS A 35 -2.20 -2.26 -9.87
C LYS A 35 -0.72 -2.59 -10.18
N SER A 36 -0.22 -2.08 -11.31
CA SER A 36 1.20 -2.15 -11.71
C SER A 36 2.14 -1.58 -10.65
N ALA A 37 1.73 -0.50 -9.97
CA ALA A 37 2.55 0.12 -8.94
C ALA A 37 2.68 -0.78 -7.70
N ILE A 38 1.57 -1.36 -7.26
CA ILE A 38 1.55 -2.31 -6.14
C ILE A 38 2.37 -3.55 -6.49
N GLN A 39 2.20 -4.08 -7.71
CA GLN A 39 2.93 -5.25 -8.18
C GLN A 39 4.44 -5.01 -8.24
N ALA A 40 4.89 -3.94 -8.92
CA ALA A 40 6.31 -3.62 -9.05
C ALA A 40 6.98 -3.37 -7.69
N GLY A 41 6.30 -2.64 -6.80
CA GLY A 41 6.78 -2.41 -5.43
C GLY A 41 6.92 -3.70 -4.63
N ALA A 42 5.93 -4.60 -4.71
CA ALA A 42 5.97 -5.89 -4.03
C ALA A 42 7.02 -6.84 -4.62
N GLU A 43 7.16 -6.89 -5.94
CA GLU A 43 8.20 -7.68 -6.61
C GLU A 43 9.60 -7.22 -6.20
N LYS A 44 9.83 -5.90 -6.13
CA LYS A 44 11.12 -5.37 -5.68
C LYS A 44 11.42 -5.68 -4.22
N ALA A 45 10.41 -5.56 -3.34
CA ALA A 45 10.56 -5.96 -1.95
C ALA A 45 10.88 -7.45 -1.81
N ALA A 46 10.17 -8.31 -2.55
CA ALA A 46 10.41 -9.74 -2.56
C ALA A 46 11.82 -10.09 -3.07
N GLU A 47 12.32 -9.41 -4.11
CA GLU A 47 13.69 -9.57 -4.61
C GLU A 47 14.71 -9.28 -3.50
N TYR A 48 14.56 -8.16 -2.78
CA TYR A 48 15.44 -7.82 -1.66
C TYR A 48 15.40 -8.90 -0.55
N MET A 49 14.21 -9.37 -0.20
CA MET A 49 14.02 -10.39 0.85
C MET A 49 14.60 -11.75 0.44
N LEU A 50 14.45 -12.16 -0.82
CA LEU A 50 14.98 -13.43 -1.34
C LEU A 50 16.51 -13.42 -1.49
N THR A 51 17.08 -12.26 -1.82
CA THR A 51 18.53 -12.11 -2.00
C THR A 51 19.27 -11.73 -0.71
N GLY A 52 18.55 -11.41 0.36
CA GLY A 52 19.13 -10.91 1.61
C GLY A 52 19.78 -9.52 1.44
N THR A 53 19.32 -8.73 0.47
CA THR A 53 19.83 -7.39 0.19
C THR A 53 18.82 -6.32 0.61
N THR A 54 19.24 -5.06 0.63
CA THR A 54 18.38 -3.92 0.96
C THR A 54 18.70 -2.73 0.06
N THR A 55 17.81 -1.74 0.07
CA THR A 55 18.08 -0.41 -0.46
C THR A 55 19.22 0.27 0.31
N PRO A 56 19.97 1.17 -0.33
CA PRO A 56 20.91 2.02 0.39
C PRO A 56 20.19 2.82 1.51
N PRO A 57 20.87 3.09 2.63
CA PRO A 57 20.29 3.90 3.70
C PRO A 57 19.81 5.26 3.17
N ASN A 58 18.59 5.67 3.54
CA ASN A 58 18.12 7.01 3.26
C ASN A 58 18.73 8.05 4.23
N HIS A 59 18.31 9.31 4.15
CA HIS A 59 18.80 10.38 5.03
C HIS A 59 18.57 10.14 6.53
N ALA A 60 17.64 9.26 6.90
CA ALA A 60 17.35 8.86 8.28
C ALA A 60 18.06 7.55 8.68
N GLY A 61 18.90 6.98 7.82
CA GLY A 61 19.60 5.72 8.06
C GLY A 61 18.71 4.48 7.87
N ASN A 62 17.47 4.63 7.41
CA ASN A 62 16.57 3.51 7.20
C ASN A 62 16.95 2.77 5.91
N ILE A 63 17.02 1.45 6.02
CA ILE A 63 17.15 0.50 4.90
C ILE A 63 15.83 -0.24 4.72
N PHE A 64 15.50 -0.60 3.49
CA PHE A 64 14.27 -1.29 3.13
C PHE A 64 14.54 -2.48 2.21
N PRO A 65 13.75 -3.56 2.27
CA PRO A 65 12.67 -3.79 3.22
C PRO A 65 13.20 -4.04 4.64
N HIS A 66 12.39 -3.73 5.63
CA HIS A 66 12.71 -3.95 7.05
C HIS A 66 11.48 -4.45 7.80
N TYR A 67 11.70 -4.99 9.00
CA TYR A 67 10.67 -5.58 9.82
C TYR A 67 9.53 -4.59 10.12
N PHE A 68 8.30 -5.06 9.93
CA PHE A 68 7.07 -4.34 10.26
C PHE A 68 6.46 -4.94 11.53
N SER A 69 6.44 -4.16 12.61
CA SER A 69 5.99 -4.63 13.94
C SER A 69 4.48 -4.68 14.12
N ASN A 70 3.71 -4.02 13.24
CA ASN A 70 2.26 -3.91 13.33
C ASN A 70 1.76 -3.35 14.69
N PHE A 71 2.39 -2.29 15.21
CA PHE A 71 1.89 -1.61 16.43
C PHE A 71 0.50 -1.00 16.24
N GLU A 72 0.13 -0.73 14.99
CA GLU A 72 -1.15 -0.21 14.55
C GLU A 72 -2.28 -1.26 14.64
N ALA A 73 -1.97 -2.52 14.94
CA ALA A 73 -2.91 -3.63 15.03
C ALA A 73 -3.75 -3.82 13.74
N LEU A 74 -3.11 -3.67 12.57
CA LEU A 74 -3.75 -3.94 11.28
C LEU A 74 -4.11 -5.43 11.20
N THR A 75 -5.32 -5.70 10.72
CA THR A 75 -5.75 -7.06 10.38
C THR A 75 -5.23 -7.45 9.01
N PHE A 76 -4.52 -8.57 8.94
CA PHE A 76 -4.05 -9.15 7.70
C PHE A 76 -4.87 -10.38 7.33
N GLN A 77 -4.82 -10.81 6.07
CA GLN A 77 -5.44 -12.09 5.71
C GLN A 77 -4.75 -13.23 6.45
N ALA A 78 -5.48 -14.31 6.77
CA ALA A 78 -5.01 -15.44 7.56
C ALA A 78 -3.65 -16.02 7.10
N VAL A 79 -3.39 -16.01 5.78
CA VAL A 79 -2.12 -16.45 5.18
C VAL A 79 -0.91 -15.59 5.57
N CYS A 80 -1.13 -14.43 6.17
CA CYS A 80 -0.12 -13.46 6.60
C CYS A 80 -0.07 -13.28 8.13
N GLU A 81 -1.11 -13.65 8.89
CA GLU A 81 -1.24 -13.32 10.33
C GLU A 81 -0.14 -13.92 11.22
N ASN A 82 0.40 -15.09 10.85
CA ASN A 82 1.44 -15.79 11.64
C ASN A 82 2.84 -15.72 11.00
N ARG A 83 3.08 -14.73 10.13
CA ARG A 83 4.33 -14.60 9.39
C ARG A 83 5.09 -13.37 9.82
N VAL A 84 6.40 -13.38 9.60
CA VAL A 84 7.21 -12.17 9.79
C VAL A 84 6.83 -11.18 8.71
N LEU A 85 6.42 -9.99 9.11
CA LEU A 85 6.02 -8.93 8.20
C LEU A 85 7.19 -8.01 7.93
N TYR A 86 7.31 -7.59 6.67
CA TYR A 86 8.28 -6.59 6.23
C TYR A 86 7.54 -5.48 5.50
N GLU A 87 7.99 -4.25 5.68
CA GLU A 87 7.50 -3.12 4.90
C GLU A 87 8.54 -2.63 3.89
N HIS A 88 8.06 -2.18 2.72
CA HIS A 88 8.87 -1.57 1.68
C HIS A 88 8.16 -0.35 1.08
N PRO A 89 8.86 0.75 0.76
CA PRO A 89 8.23 1.93 0.18
C PRO A 89 7.78 1.70 -1.25
N ILE A 90 6.70 2.39 -1.63
CA ILE A 90 6.17 2.39 -3.00
C ILE A 90 5.80 3.81 -3.44
N HIS A 91 5.88 4.05 -4.75
CA HIS A 91 5.49 5.31 -5.35
C HIS A 91 4.24 5.16 -6.22
N PRO A 92 3.28 6.10 -6.12
CA PRO A 92 2.09 6.08 -6.98
C PRO A 92 2.39 6.43 -8.44
N ARG A 93 3.61 6.89 -8.75
CA ARG A 93 4.07 7.30 -10.09
C ARG A 93 5.37 6.58 -10.43
N VAL A 94 5.65 6.45 -11.73
CA VAL A 94 6.85 5.78 -12.25
C VAL A 94 8.13 6.56 -11.88
N PRO A 95 9.21 5.89 -11.43
CA PRO A 95 9.30 4.46 -11.12
C PRO A 95 8.49 4.11 -9.86
N HIS A 96 7.69 3.04 -9.95
CA HIS A 96 6.79 2.62 -8.87
C HIS A 96 7.55 1.96 -7.71
N GLU A 97 8.61 1.25 -8.05
CA GLU A 97 9.52 0.61 -7.13
C GLU A 97 10.43 1.63 -6.43
N TYR A 98 10.62 1.43 -5.13
CA TYR A 98 11.60 2.18 -4.36
C TYR A 98 12.94 1.46 -4.34
N THR A 99 14.00 2.15 -4.78
CA THR A 99 15.39 1.64 -4.81
C THR A 99 16.37 2.53 -4.03
N GLY A 100 15.89 3.61 -3.40
CA GLY A 100 16.69 4.55 -2.62
C GLY A 100 16.13 5.98 -2.65
N GLY A 101 16.69 6.87 -1.83
CA GLY A 101 16.27 8.28 -1.75
C GLY A 101 15.20 8.55 -0.69
N THR A 102 14.17 9.34 -1.03
CA THR A 102 13.08 9.65 -0.10
C THR A 102 11.97 8.61 -0.24
N PRO A 103 11.64 7.84 0.82
CA PRO A 103 10.70 6.72 0.74
C PRO A 103 9.23 7.13 0.61
N GLY A 104 8.90 8.41 0.79
CA GLY A 104 7.51 8.86 0.86
C GLY A 104 6.74 8.20 2.02
N GLN A 105 5.41 8.26 1.96
CA GLN A 105 4.52 7.82 3.04
C GLN A 105 3.84 6.46 2.80
N TYR A 106 3.94 5.90 1.58
CA TYR A 106 3.20 4.69 1.21
C TYR A 106 4.09 3.47 1.28
N ARG A 107 3.53 2.35 1.73
CA ARG A 107 4.23 1.11 1.98
C ARG A 107 3.44 -0.05 1.42
N VAL A 108 4.12 -1.05 0.90
CA VAL A 108 3.60 -2.42 0.81
C VAL A 108 4.10 -3.19 2.03
N VAL A 109 3.23 -4.02 2.60
CA VAL A 109 3.59 -4.94 3.67
C VAL A 109 3.53 -6.35 3.11
N LEU A 110 4.65 -7.06 3.18
CA LEU A 110 4.80 -8.43 2.69
C LEU A 110 5.02 -9.37 3.87
N ALA A 111 4.33 -10.51 3.83
CA ALA A 111 4.60 -11.62 4.73
C ALA A 111 5.72 -12.49 4.17
N PHE A 112 6.76 -12.72 4.96
CA PHE A 112 7.87 -13.61 4.63
C PHE A 112 7.80 -14.90 5.44
N THR A 113 8.05 -16.01 4.77
CA THR A 113 8.44 -17.26 5.42
C THR A 113 9.90 -17.42 5.07
N ASN A 114 10.77 -17.49 6.07
CA ASN A 114 12.10 -18.03 5.84
C ASN A 114 11.87 -19.47 5.36
N ASN A 115 12.18 -19.79 4.11
CA ASN A 115 12.05 -21.14 3.53
C ASN A 115 13.02 -22.17 4.17
N GLY A 116 13.26 -22.08 5.49
CA GLY A 116 14.09 -22.99 6.28
C GLY A 116 13.31 -23.80 7.32
N SER A 117 11.98 -23.63 7.44
CA SER A 117 11.16 -24.37 8.42
C SER A 117 10.05 -25.23 7.82
N ASP A 118 9.85 -25.25 6.50
CA ASP A 118 8.86 -26.13 5.84
C ASP A 118 9.44 -27.51 5.46
N THR A 119 10.58 -27.88 6.05
CA THR A 119 11.16 -29.23 5.97
C THR A 119 11.59 -29.73 7.35
N MET A 120 10.65 -29.99 8.25
CA MET A 120 10.79 -31.03 9.29
C MET A 120 9.42 -31.64 9.60
#